data_AF-A0A3C0IZC6-F1
#
_entry.id   AF-A0A3C0IZC6-F1
#
_cell.length_a   1.000
_cell.length_b   1.000
_cell.length_c   1.000
_cell.angle_alpha   90.00
_cell.angle_beta   90.00
_cell.angle_gamma   90.00
#
_symmetry.space_group_name_H-M   'P 1'
#
loop_
_entity.id
_entity.type
_entity.pdbx_description
1 polymer ?
#
loop_
_entity_poly.entity_id
_entity_poly.type
_entity_poly.pdbx_seq_one_letter_code
_entity_poly.pdbx_strand_id
1 'polypeptide(L)'
;HEETTAAEILHDLDRSLEAFVAGIGTGGTITGVGRALKRAIPGVRVVGVEPAESAVLSGGESGPHGIQGIGAGFVPDVLDMSVVDEIVAVSSPQACAAARELARSEGILVGISSGAAAVAALEVARELGPGARVLALFPDTGERYLSVQPIPYRPAPGGQQRTDSAGAEGVPETA
;
A
#
# COMPACT_ATOMS: atom_id res chain seq x y z
N HIS A 1 -4.54 7.23 -16.86
CA HIS A 1 -3.71 6.16 -16.26
C HIS A 1 -3.18 5.19 -17.30
N GLU A 2 -4.00 4.68 -18.22
CA GLU A 2 -3.50 3.80 -19.30
C GLU A 2 -2.50 4.50 -20.24
N GLU A 3 -2.77 5.76 -20.60
CA GLU A 3 -1.92 6.53 -21.54
C GLU A 3 -0.71 7.19 -20.89
N THR A 4 -0.78 7.52 -19.60
CA THR A 4 0.23 8.32 -18.89
C THR A 4 0.96 7.51 -17.82
N THR A 5 0.30 7.26 -16.68
CA THR A 5 0.90 6.55 -15.54
C THR A 5 1.51 5.21 -15.93
N ALA A 6 0.85 4.43 -16.79
CA ALA A 6 1.40 3.17 -17.25
C ALA A 6 2.60 3.34 -18.18
N ALA A 7 2.59 4.37 -19.04
CA ALA A 7 3.70 4.68 -19.93
C ALA A 7 4.96 5.08 -19.14
N GLU A 8 4.79 5.88 -18.09
CA GLU A 8 5.85 6.25 -17.14
C GLU A 8 6.44 5.00 -16.47
N ILE A 9 5.60 4.13 -15.89
CA ILE A 9 6.05 2.88 -15.24
C ILE A 9 6.80 1.97 -16.22
N LEU A 10 6.26 1.78 -17.42
CA LEU A 10 6.87 0.90 -18.43
C LEU A 10 8.21 1.42 -18.93
N HIS A 11 8.33 2.75 -19.05
CA HIS A 11 9.56 3.42 -19.41
C HIS A 11 10.60 3.30 -18.29
N ASP A 12 10.27 3.74 -17.08
CA ASP A 12 11.23 3.87 -15.98
C ASP A 12 11.71 2.51 -15.43
N LEU A 13 10.94 1.45 -15.64
CA LEU A 13 11.30 0.10 -15.23
C LEU A 13 11.84 -0.78 -16.35
N ASP A 14 12.02 -0.24 -17.57
CA ASP A 14 12.42 -1.00 -18.76
C ASP A 14 11.56 -2.26 -18.98
N ARG A 15 10.25 -2.13 -18.69
CA ARG A 15 9.26 -3.24 -18.75
C ARG A 15 9.64 -4.46 -17.89
N SER A 16 10.47 -4.29 -16.87
CA SER A 16 10.84 -5.32 -15.91
C SER A 16 10.12 -5.04 -14.59
N LEU A 17 9.00 -5.72 -14.40
CA LEU A 17 8.17 -5.62 -13.21
C LEU A 17 7.39 -6.93 -13.03
N GLU A 18 7.49 -7.54 -11.84
CA GLU A 18 6.77 -8.77 -11.52
C GLU A 18 5.41 -8.48 -10.89
N ALA A 19 5.26 -7.39 -10.13
CA ALA A 19 3.96 -7.00 -9.58
C ALA A 19 3.75 -5.48 -9.48
N PHE A 20 2.53 -5.05 -9.78
CA PHE A 20 2.02 -3.69 -9.55
C PHE A 20 0.95 -3.72 -8.47
N VAL A 21 1.09 -2.87 -7.45
CA VAL A 21 0.21 -2.82 -6.27
C VAL A 21 -0.41 -1.43 -6.16
N ALA A 22 -1.74 -1.36 -6.12
CA ALA A 22 -2.45 -0.10 -5.97
C ALA A 22 -3.75 -0.23 -5.18
N GLY A 23 -4.01 0.75 -4.32
CA GLY A 23 -5.28 0.88 -3.62
C GLY A 23 -6.44 1.23 -4.55
N ILE A 24 -7.62 0.68 -4.26
CA ILE A 24 -8.81 0.84 -5.12
C ILE A 24 -9.81 1.82 -4.48
N GLY A 25 -9.82 3.04 -5.02
CA GLY A 25 -10.90 4.02 -4.83
C GLY A 25 -11.92 3.92 -5.95
N THR A 26 -11.76 4.77 -6.99
CA THR A 26 -12.58 4.67 -8.22
C THR A 26 -12.22 3.48 -9.11
N GLY A 27 -11.05 2.87 -8.90
CA GLY A 27 -10.51 1.80 -9.75
C GLY A 27 -9.83 2.28 -11.04
N GLY A 28 -9.84 3.58 -11.33
CA GLY A 28 -9.26 4.12 -12.58
C GLY A 28 -7.76 3.87 -12.74
N THR A 29 -6.98 3.98 -11.65
CA THR A 29 -5.54 3.75 -11.69
C THR A 29 -5.20 2.29 -11.96
N ILE A 30 -5.74 1.38 -11.15
CA ILE A 30 -5.44 -0.05 -11.29
C ILE A 30 -5.95 -0.61 -12.62
N THR A 31 -7.11 -0.14 -13.08
CA THR A 31 -7.66 -0.54 -14.38
C THR A 31 -6.79 -0.07 -15.54
N GLY A 32 -6.48 1.23 -15.58
CA GLY A 32 -5.71 1.81 -16.68
C GLY A 32 -4.28 1.28 -16.72
N VAL A 33 -3.62 1.22 -15.56
CA VAL A 33 -2.25 0.68 -15.45
C VAL A 33 -2.26 -0.82 -15.72
N GLY A 34 -3.16 -1.57 -15.10
CA GLY A 34 -3.26 -3.03 -15.27
C GLY A 34 -3.43 -3.44 -16.73
N ARG A 35 -4.34 -2.78 -17.47
CA ARG A 35 -4.54 -3.04 -18.92
C ARG A 35 -3.25 -2.85 -19.72
N ALA A 36 -2.54 -1.75 -19.51
CA ALA A 36 -1.30 -1.47 -20.22
C ALA A 36 -0.16 -2.42 -19.82
N LEU A 37 0.01 -2.69 -18.53
CA LEU A 37 1.04 -3.61 -18.04
C LEU A 37 0.82 -5.03 -18.54
N LYS A 38 -0.42 -5.55 -18.47
CA LYS A 38 -0.76 -6.91 -18.97
C LYS A 38 -0.47 -7.09 -20.46
N ARG A 39 -0.62 -6.03 -21.27
CA ARG A 39 -0.24 -6.06 -22.69
C ARG A 39 1.27 -6.01 -22.92
N ALA A 40 2.01 -5.28 -22.09
CA ALA A 40 3.43 -5.02 -22.29
C ALA A 40 4.36 -6.03 -21.60
N ILE A 41 3.91 -6.63 -20.50
CA ILE A 41 4.69 -7.53 -19.63
C ILE A 41 3.84 -8.79 -19.38
N PRO A 42 3.99 -9.85 -20.21
CA PRO A 42 3.29 -11.10 -19.98
C PRO A 42 3.60 -11.68 -18.60
N GLY A 43 2.55 -11.97 -17.82
CA GLY A 43 2.69 -12.57 -16.49
C GLY A 43 2.86 -11.58 -15.33
N VAL A 44 2.89 -10.26 -15.57
CA VAL A 44 2.86 -9.27 -14.49
C VAL A 44 1.63 -9.47 -13.61
N ARG A 45 1.82 -9.46 -12.28
CA ARG A 45 0.74 -9.53 -11.30
C ARG A 45 0.22 -8.13 -11.00
N VAL A 46 -1.09 -7.93 -11.01
CA VAL A 46 -1.76 -6.67 -10.68
C VAL A 46 -2.57 -6.92 -9.42
N VAL A 47 -2.18 -6.24 -8.34
CA VAL A 47 -2.70 -6.47 -7.00
C VAL A 47 -3.45 -5.23 -6.53
N GLY A 48 -4.75 -5.39 -6.29
CA GLY A 48 -5.58 -4.38 -5.68
C GLY A 48 -5.47 -4.37 -4.17
N VAL A 49 -5.64 -3.22 -3.55
CA VAL A 49 -5.70 -3.09 -2.09
C VAL A 49 -7.02 -2.47 -1.68
N GLU A 50 -7.69 -3.11 -0.72
CA GLU A 50 -8.91 -2.60 -0.10
C GLU A 50 -8.81 -2.60 1.44
N PRO A 51 -9.62 -1.81 2.15
CA PRO A 51 -9.68 -1.86 3.61
C PRO A 51 -10.26 -3.19 4.08
N ALA A 52 -9.61 -3.85 5.04
CA ALA A 52 -10.14 -5.06 5.65
C ALA A 52 -11.49 -4.84 6.34
N GLU A 53 -11.74 -3.63 6.84
CA GLU A 53 -12.99 -3.22 7.47
C GLU A 53 -14.12 -2.94 6.45
N SER A 54 -13.82 -2.92 5.15
CA SER A 54 -14.78 -2.67 4.07
C SER A 54 -14.43 -3.46 2.81
N ALA A 55 -14.23 -4.78 2.97
CA ALA A 55 -13.67 -5.68 1.96
C ALA A 55 -14.70 -6.13 0.89
N VAL A 56 -15.36 -5.17 0.25
CA VAL A 56 -16.47 -5.42 -0.68
C VAL A 56 -16.00 -6.11 -1.97
N LEU A 57 -14.79 -5.82 -2.45
CA LEU A 57 -14.25 -6.44 -3.67
C LEU A 57 -13.94 -7.92 -3.44
N SER A 58 -13.66 -8.31 -2.19
CA SER A 58 -13.48 -9.70 -1.77
C SER A 58 -14.80 -10.40 -1.35
N GLY A 59 -15.96 -9.76 -1.53
CA GLY A 59 -17.27 -10.31 -1.19
C GLY A 59 -17.70 -10.12 0.27
N GLY A 60 -16.98 -9.30 1.04
CA GLY A 60 -17.37 -8.89 2.38
C GLY A 60 -18.39 -7.75 2.39
N GLU A 61 -18.72 -7.27 3.59
CA GLU A 61 -19.62 -6.12 3.77
C GLU A 61 -18.85 -4.78 3.72
N SER A 62 -19.56 -3.71 3.34
CA SER A 62 -19.05 -2.35 3.46
C SER A 62 -19.01 -1.93 4.94
N GLY A 63 -17.98 -1.19 5.35
CA GLY A 63 -17.87 -0.72 6.72
C GLY A 63 -17.05 0.57 6.84
N PRO A 64 -17.14 1.28 7.98
CA PRO A 64 -16.31 2.44 8.23
C PRO A 64 -14.84 2.03 8.38
N HIS A 65 -13.95 2.78 7.72
CA HIS A 65 -12.50 2.54 7.78
C HIS A 65 -11.72 3.86 7.81
N GLY A 66 -10.44 3.79 8.20
CA GLY A 66 -9.55 4.93 8.31
C GLY A 66 -8.67 5.19 7.08
N ILE A 67 -8.69 4.30 6.09
CA ILE A 67 -7.84 4.42 4.88
C ILE A 67 -8.49 5.34 3.85
N GLN A 68 -8.24 6.64 3.95
CA GLN A 68 -8.82 7.62 3.03
C GLN A 68 -8.33 7.41 1.58
N GLY A 69 -9.27 7.56 0.63
CA GLY A 69 -9.01 7.47 -0.82
C GLY A 69 -9.27 6.11 -1.46
N ILE A 70 -9.50 5.05 -0.68
CA ILE A 70 -9.84 3.70 -1.16
C ILE A 70 -11.08 3.15 -0.45
N GLY A 71 -11.58 1.98 -0.86
CA GLY A 71 -12.66 1.29 -0.15
C GLY A 71 -14.01 1.97 -0.30
N ALA A 72 -14.48 2.16 -1.53
CA ALA A 72 -15.70 2.91 -1.82
C ALA A 72 -17.00 2.33 -1.19
N GLY A 73 -16.95 1.11 -0.63
CA GLY A 73 -18.12 0.41 -0.08
C GLY A 73 -19.02 -0.23 -1.15
N PHE A 74 -18.59 -0.22 -2.41
CA PHE A 74 -19.24 -0.87 -3.55
C PHE A 74 -18.18 -1.13 -4.65
N VAL A 75 -18.52 -1.92 -5.68
CA VAL A 75 -17.67 -2.14 -6.86
C VAL A 75 -17.88 -0.98 -7.84
N PRO A 76 -16.87 -0.12 -8.12
CA PRO A 76 -17.04 1.00 -9.04
C PRO A 76 -17.16 0.55 -10.51
N ASP A 77 -17.99 1.22 -11.31
CA ASP A 77 -18.19 0.88 -12.73
C ASP A 77 -16.91 0.99 -13.58
N VAL A 78 -15.97 1.85 -13.17
CA VAL A 78 -14.69 2.05 -13.86
C VAL A 78 -13.69 0.93 -13.57
N LEU A 79 -13.89 0.16 -12.49
CA LEU A 79 -12.99 -0.93 -12.10
C LEU A 79 -13.16 -2.13 -13.03
N ASP A 80 -12.08 -2.49 -13.72
CA ASP A 80 -12.01 -3.70 -14.53
C ASP A 80 -11.37 -4.83 -13.72
N MET A 81 -12.20 -5.69 -13.12
CA MET A 81 -11.72 -6.83 -12.34
C MET A 81 -10.98 -7.88 -13.19
N SER A 82 -11.10 -7.87 -14.53
CA SER A 82 -10.41 -8.85 -15.37
C SER A 82 -8.89 -8.63 -15.44
N VAL A 83 -8.42 -7.43 -15.08
CA VAL A 83 -6.97 -7.12 -15.04
C VAL A 83 -6.36 -7.30 -13.67
N VAL A 84 -7.16 -7.55 -12.62
CA VAL A 84 -6.72 -7.68 -11.24
C VAL A 84 -6.58 -9.17 -10.90
N ASP A 85 -5.38 -9.60 -10.56
CA ASP A 85 -5.12 -11.00 -10.20
C ASP A 85 -5.47 -11.30 -8.74
N GLU A 86 -5.38 -10.28 -7.88
CA GLU A 86 -5.60 -10.43 -6.44
C GLU A 86 -6.07 -9.13 -5.79
N ILE A 87 -6.84 -9.27 -4.71
CA ILE A 87 -7.16 -8.19 -3.78
C ILE A 87 -6.57 -8.53 -2.41
N VAL A 88 -5.73 -7.64 -1.89
CA VAL A 88 -5.19 -7.72 -0.51
C VAL A 88 -6.00 -6.79 0.39
N ALA A 89 -6.56 -7.36 1.45
CA ALA A 89 -7.27 -6.64 2.48
C ALA A 89 -6.30 -6.14 3.56
N VAL A 90 -6.15 -4.82 3.71
CA VAL A 90 -5.27 -4.20 4.71
C VAL A 90 -6.11 -3.43 5.72
N SER A 91 -5.86 -3.66 7.02
CA SER A 91 -6.58 -2.92 8.06
C SER A 91 -6.07 -1.47 8.18
N SER A 92 -6.94 -0.56 8.61
CA SER A 92 -6.58 0.85 8.84
C SER A 92 -5.40 1.02 9.80
N PRO A 93 -5.30 0.27 10.92
CA PRO A 93 -4.14 0.32 11.79
C PRO A 93 -2.82 -0.09 11.10
N GLN A 94 -2.83 -1.15 10.28
CA GLN A 94 -1.64 -1.58 9.51
C GLN A 94 -1.20 -0.50 8.51
N ALA A 95 -2.15 0.04 7.74
CA ALA A 95 -1.89 1.10 6.77
C ALA A 95 -1.29 2.35 7.43
N CYS A 96 -1.85 2.77 8.56
CA CYS A 96 -1.39 3.93 9.31
C CYS A 96 0.00 3.72 9.92
N ALA A 97 0.30 2.52 10.43
CA ALA A 97 1.63 2.17 10.92
C ALA A 97 2.68 2.18 9.80
N ALA A 98 2.36 1.59 8.65
CA ALA A 98 3.26 1.54 7.50
C ALA A 98 3.56 2.93 6.92
N ALA A 99 2.56 3.81 6.82
CA ALA A 99 2.76 5.19 6.37
C ALA A 99 3.73 5.95 7.31
N ARG A 100 3.64 5.74 8.62
CA ARG A 100 4.59 6.32 9.58
C ARG A 100 5.98 5.72 9.45
N GLU A 101 6.07 4.42 9.22
CA GLU A 101 7.36 3.75 9.06
C GLU A 101 8.08 4.27 7.81
N LEU A 102 7.39 4.40 6.67
CA LEU A 102 7.94 5.01 5.46
C LEU A 102 8.52 6.40 5.71
N ALA A 103 7.84 7.23 6.52
CA ALA A 103 8.35 8.55 6.87
C ALA A 103 9.59 8.48 7.79
N ARG A 104 9.62 7.51 8.71
CA ARG A 104 10.68 7.38 9.72
C ARG A 104 11.94 6.70 9.20
N SER A 105 11.81 5.62 8.42
CA SER A 105 12.92 4.80 7.94
C SER A 105 13.42 5.24 6.57
N GLU A 106 12.50 5.61 5.66
CA GLU A 106 12.82 5.92 4.27
C GLU A 106 12.77 7.42 3.95
N GLY A 107 12.29 8.26 4.88
CA GLY A 107 12.11 9.69 4.64
C GLY A 107 10.98 10.01 3.66
N ILE A 108 10.05 9.08 3.44
CA ILE A 108 8.95 9.21 2.48
C ILE A 108 7.66 9.56 3.24
N LEU A 109 7.30 10.85 3.26
CA LEU A 109 6.09 11.33 3.94
C LEU A 109 4.84 11.19 3.04
N VAL A 110 4.05 10.14 3.25
CA VAL A 110 2.89 9.79 2.40
C VAL A 110 1.59 9.58 3.18
N GLY A 111 0.47 9.57 2.47
CA GLY A 111 -0.86 9.32 3.04
C GLY A 111 -1.12 7.87 3.48
N ILE A 112 -2.29 7.65 4.07
CA ILE A 112 -2.67 6.36 4.69
C ILE A 112 -2.84 5.25 3.64
N SER A 113 -3.41 5.56 2.46
CA SER A 113 -3.56 4.60 1.37
C SER A 113 -2.22 4.15 0.77
N SER A 114 -1.20 5.01 0.78
CA SER A 114 0.18 4.64 0.45
C SER A 114 0.73 3.61 1.43
N GLY A 115 0.47 3.79 2.73
CA GLY A 115 0.81 2.78 3.74
C GLY A 115 0.12 1.43 3.51
N ALA A 116 -1.16 1.44 3.09
CA ALA A 116 -1.85 0.21 2.72
C ALA A 116 -1.21 -0.48 1.51
N ALA A 117 -0.89 0.28 0.46
CA ALA A 117 -0.18 -0.24 -0.72
C ALA A 117 1.20 -0.80 -0.35
N ALA A 118 1.92 -0.17 0.58
CA ALA A 118 3.22 -0.66 1.06
C ALA A 118 3.10 -1.99 1.81
N VAL A 119 2.09 -2.16 2.67
CA VAL A 119 1.83 -3.43 3.37
C VAL A 119 1.61 -4.55 2.36
N ALA A 120 0.68 -4.35 1.42
CA ALA A 120 0.39 -5.34 0.39
C ALA A 120 1.60 -5.64 -0.50
N ALA A 121 2.38 -4.61 -0.87
CA ALA A 121 3.58 -4.80 -1.68
C ALA A 121 4.67 -5.61 -0.96
N LEU A 122 4.85 -5.41 0.35
CA LEU A 122 5.79 -6.21 1.15
C LEU A 122 5.34 -7.66 1.30
N GLU A 123 4.03 -7.92 1.36
CA GLU A 123 3.48 -9.29 1.36
C GLU A 123 3.75 -9.96 0.01
N VAL A 124 3.38 -9.31 -1.09
CA VAL A 124 3.60 -9.80 -2.46
C VAL A 124 5.10 -10.02 -2.74
N ALA A 125 5.97 -9.12 -2.29
CA ALA A 125 7.42 -9.27 -2.47
C ALA A 125 7.98 -10.50 -1.73
N ARG A 126 7.45 -10.84 -0.55
CA ARG A 126 7.86 -12.05 0.19
C ARG A 126 7.45 -13.32 -0.55
N GLU A 127 6.28 -13.32 -1.20
CA GLU A 127 5.78 -14.45 -1.98
C GLU A 127 6.59 -14.67 -3.27
N LEU A 128 6.90 -13.60 -4.00
CA LEU A 128 7.68 -13.66 -5.23
C LEU A 128 9.16 -14.00 -4.96
N GLY A 129 9.66 -13.65 -3.79
CA GLY A 129 11.00 -13.99 -3.34
C GLY A 129 12.10 -13.03 -3.84
N PRO A 130 13.37 -13.37 -3.57
CA PRO A 130 14.50 -12.49 -3.85
C PRO A 130 14.65 -12.16 -5.33
N GLY A 131 14.94 -10.88 -5.63
CA GLY A 131 15.18 -10.40 -6.99
C GLY A 131 13.93 -9.94 -7.74
N ALA A 132 12.72 -10.20 -7.21
CA ALA A 132 11.49 -9.68 -7.78
C ALA A 132 11.37 -8.15 -7.59
N ARG A 133 10.87 -7.48 -8.62
CA ARG A 133 10.55 -6.06 -8.64
C ARG A 133 9.05 -5.89 -8.43
N VAL A 134 8.69 -5.23 -7.33
CA VAL A 134 7.31 -4.89 -6.95
C VAL A 134 7.20 -3.38 -6.88
N LEU A 135 6.22 -2.81 -7.59
CA LEU A 135 5.91 -1.38 -7.55
C LEU A 135 4.64 -1.15 -6.74
N ALA A 136 4.74 -0.33 -5.69
CA ALA A 136 3.61 0.16 -4.92
C ALA A 136 3.31 1.61 -5.31
N LEU A 137 2.05 1.92 -5.61
CA LEU A 137 1.62 3.29 -5.89
C LEU A 137 1.33 4.04 -4.59
N PHE A 138 2.01 5.17 -4.36
CA PHE A 138 1.75 6.07 -3.25
C PHE A 138 0.99 7.31 -3.76
N PRO A 139 -0.34 7.42 -3.54
CA PRO A 139 -1.17 8.40 -4.25
C PRO A 139 -0.93 9.86 -3.85
N ASP A 140 -0.57 10.12 -2.59
CA ASP A 140 -0.43 11.49 -2.08
C ASP A 140 0.56 11.64 -0.91
N THR A 141 0.83 12.91 -0.58
CA THR A 141 1.70 13.35 0.51
C THR A 141 1.02 13.25 1.88
N GLY A 142 1.82 12.91 2.89
CA GLY A 142 1.37 12.79 4.28
C GLY A 142 0.98 14.12 4.94
N GLU A 143 1.36 15.27 4.37
CA GLU A 143 1.06 16.60 4.93
C GLU A 143 -0.44 16.85 5.13
N ARG A 144 -1.27 16.23 4.29
CA ARG A 144 -2.74 16.38 4.30
C ARG A 144 -3.40 15.68 5.48
N TYR A 145 -2.64 14.84 6.19
CA TYR A 145 -3.14 13.95 7.23
C TYR A 145 -2.73 14.39 8.64
N LEU A 146 -2.07 15.55 8.80
CA LEU A 146 -1.60 16.06 10.10
C LEU A 146 -2.72 16.33 11.11
N SER A 147 -3.95 16.57 10.64
CA SER A 147 -5.14 16.76 11.48
C SER A 147 -5.93 15.47 11.75
N VAL A 148 -5.52 14.33 11.16
CA VAL A 148 -6.19 13.04 11.34
C VAL A 148 -5.71 12.42 12.64
N GLN A 149 -6.65 11.97 13.49
CA GLN A 149 -6.28 11.32 14.75
C GLN A 149 -5.47 10.04 14.48
N PRO A 150 -4.35 9.82 15.19
CA PRO A 150 -3.59 8.60 15.08
C PRO A 150 -4.45 7.37 15.40
N ILE A 151 -4.69 6.50 14.42
CA ILE A 151 -5.24 5.17 14.68
C ILE A 151 -4.10 4.33 15.31
N PRO A 152 -4.22 3.90 16.57
CA PRO A 152 -3.16 3.14 17.23
C PRO A 152 -3.08 1.75 16.61
N TYR A 153 -1.89 1.38 16.11
CA TYR A 153 -1.59 0.00 15.74
C TYR A 153 -1.10 -0.76 16.96
N ARG A 154 -1.80 -1.84 17.32
CA ARG A 154 -1.30 -2.85 18.24
C ARG A 154 -1.01 -4.12 17.43
N PRO A 155 0.25 -4.58 17.33
CA PRO A 155 0.53 -5.85 16.69
C PRO A 155 -0.17 -6.98 17.46
N ALA A 156 -0.56 -8.05 16.74
CA ALA A 156 -1.10 -9.25 17.36
C ALA A 156 -0.11 -9.79 18.43
N PRO A 157 -0.60 -10.39 19.53
CA PRO A 157 0.27 -10.99 20.54
C PRO A 157 1.16 -12.05 19.86
N GLY A 158 2.48 -11.85 19.85
CA GLY A 158 3.45 -12.78 19.23
C GLY A 158 4.39 -12.17 18.19
N GLY A 159 4.16 -10.94 17.73
CA GLY A 159 5.13 -10.22 16.89
C GLY A 159 6.29 -9.69 17.75
N GLN A 160 7.47 -10.30 17.63
CA GLN A 160 8.68 -9.88 18.35
C GLN A 160 8.95 -8.38 18.09
N GLN A 161 8.83 -7.54 19.13
CA GLN A 161 9.35 -6.19 19.08
C GLN A 161 10.87 -6.26 19.01
N ARG A 162 11.49 -5.61 18.02
CA ARG A 162 12.89 -5.21 18.19
C ARG A 162 12.89 -4.15 19.29
N THR A 163 13.44 -4.51 20.44
CA THR A 163 13.74 -3.54 21.48
C THR A 163 14.93 -2.71 20.99
N ASP A 164 14.70 -1.45 20.67
CA ASP A 164 15.79 -0.47 20.51
C ASP A 164 16.39 -0.22 21.89
N SER A 165 17.28 -1.11 22.33
CA SER A 165 18.17 -0.87 23.46
C SER A 165 19.46 -0.27 22.91
N ALA A 166 19.46 1.04 22.67
CA ALA A 166 20.67 1.80 22.40
C ALA A 166 20.64 3.13 23.18
N GLY A 167 21.30 3.10 24.34
CA GLY A 167 22.09 4.23 24.86
C GLY A 167 21.35 5.48 25.33
N ALA A 168 20.89 5.47 26.57
CA ALA A 168 20.81 6.69 27.38
C ALA A 168 21.42 6.39 28.75
N GLU A 169 22.75 6.23 28.79
CA GLU A 169 23.48 6.32 30.05
C GLU A 169 23.55 7.80 30.45
N GLY A 170 22.95 8.08 31.61
CA GLY A 170 22.88 9.42 32.19
C GLY A 170 24.26 9.98 32.53
N VAL A 171 24.44 11.26 32.23
CA VAL A 171 25.57 12.06 32.68
C VAL A 171 25.46 12.24 34.20
N PRO A 172 26.47 11.90 35.00
CA PRO A 172 26.44 12.15 36.44
C PRO A 172 26.70 13.64 36.72
N GLU A 173 25.83 14.22 37.53
CA GLU A 173 25.93 15.58 38.05
C GLU A 173 27.00 15.61 39.15
N THR A 174 28.11 16.32 38.92
CA THR A 174 29.15 16.56 39.95
C THR A 174 28.89 17.88 40.67
N ALA A 175 28.81 17.81 42.00
CA ALA A 175 29.01 18.93 42.92
C ALA A 175 30.48 19.00 43.35
#